data_AF-A0A5M7PE47-F1
#
_entry.id   AF-A0A5M7PE47-F1
#
_cell.length_a   1.000
_cell.length_b   1.000
_cell.length_c   1.000
_cell.angle_alpha   90.00
_cell.angle_beta   90.00
_cell.angle_gamma   90.00
#
_symmetry.space_group_name_H-M   'P 1'
#
loop_
_entity.id
_entity.type
_entity.pdbx_description
1 polymer ?
#
loop_
_entity_poly.entity_id
_entity_poly.type
_entity_poly.pdbx_seq_one_letter_code
_entity_poly.pdbx_strand_id
1 'polypeptide(L)' 'MSSFDYLKTAIRQQGHTLQQVADASGMTKGYLSQLLNAK' A
#
# COMPACT_ATOMS: atom_id res chain seq x y z
N MET A 1 7.01 -13.43 -6.10
CA MET A 1 7.03 -12.02 -5.63
C MET A 1 5.77 -11.39 -6.13
N SER A 2 4.88 -10.96 -5.24
CA SER A 2 3.66 -10.29 -5.69
C SER A 2 4.08 -9.02 -6.41
N SER A 3 3.39 -8.66 -7.49
CA SER A 3 3.74 -7.48 -8.29
C SER A 3 3.76 -6.19 -7.47
N PHE A 4 3.23 -6.18 -6.24
CA PHE A 4 3.08 -4.99 -5.39
C PHE A 4 3.92 -5.00 -4.10
N ASP A 5 4.82 -5.96 -3.92
CA ASP A 5 5.75 -5.98 -2.77
C ASP A 5 6.64 -4.72 -2.71
N TYR A 6 6.96 -4.12 -3.87
CA TYR A 6 7.69 -2.86 -3.96
C TYR A 6 6.94 -1.72 -3.27
N LEU A 7 5.61 -1.70 -3.38
CA LEU A 7 4.77 -0.64 -2.84
C LEU A 7 4.78 -0.72 -1.31
N LYS A 8 4.61 -1.92 -0.74
CA LYS A 8 4.73 -2.14 0.71
C LYS A 8 6.09 -1.70 1.26
N THR A 9 7.15 -1.97 0.49
CA THR A 9 8.51 -1.61 0.86
C THR A 9 8.72 -0.10 0.80
N ALA A 10 8.26 0.57 -0.27
CA ALA A 10 8.34 2.02 -0.43
C ALA A 10 7.58 2.76 0.68
N ILE A 11 6.36 2.32 1.01
CA ILE A 11 5.54 2.89 2.09
C ILE A 11 6.29 2.83 3.43
N ARG A 12 6.90 1.68 3.76
CA ARG A 12 7.70 1.52 4.98
C ARG A 12 8.98 2.35 4.96
N GLN A 13 9.68 2.41 3.82
CA GLN A 13 10.92 3.18 3.68
C GLN A 13 10.69 4.68 3.82
N GLN A 14 9.57 5.19 3.33
CA GLN A 14 9.19 6.60 3.50
C GLN A 14 8.55 6.90 4.86
N GLY A 15 8.35 5.88 5.71
CA GLY A 15 7.70 6.06 7.01
C GLY A 15 6.21 6.41 6.91
N HIS A 16 5.59 6.16 5.75
CA HIS A 16 4.17 6.37 5.55
C HIS A 16 3.36 5.18 6.01
N THR A 17 2.13 5.44 6.43
CA THR A 17 1.15 4.40 6.75
C THR A 17 0.32 4.06 5.52
N LEU A 18 -0.28 2.87 5.52
CA LEU A 18 -1.19 2.46 4.46
C LEU A 18 -2.39 3.43 4.33
N GLN A 19 -2.81 4.04 5.43
CA GLN A 19 -3.88 5.04 5.47
C GLN A 19 -3.48 6.32 4.74
N GLN A 20 -2.31 6.88 5.06
CA GLN A 20 -1.81 8.10 4.40
C GLN A 20 -1.64 7.92 2.89
N VAL A 21 -1.19 6.73 2.48
CA VAL A 21 -1.04 6.40 1.06
C VAL A 21 -2.41 6.28 0.39
N ALA A 22 -3.40 5.70 1.08
CA ALA A 22 -4.78 5.64 0.60
C ALA A 22 -5.34 7.05 0.38
N ASP A 23 -5.21 7.91 1.38
CA ASP A 23 -5.69 9.30 1.34
C ASP A 23 -4.99 10.10 0.23
N ALA A 24 -3.67 9.93 0.05
CA ALA A 24 -2.89 10.63 -0.98
C ALA A 24 -3.13 10.11 -2.41
N SER A 25 -3.48 8.84 -2.56
CA SER A 25 -3.74 8.21 -3.86
C SER A 25 -5.22 8.22 -4.27
N GLY A 26 -6.11 8.70 -3.39
CA GLY A 26 -7.56 8.61 -3.59
C GLY A 26 -8.09 7.18 -3.56
N MET A 27 -7.30 6.23 -3.04
CA MET A 27 -7.68 4.83 -2.88
C MET A 27 -8.24 4.58 -1.49
N THR A 28 -8.88 3.44 -1.29
CA THR A 28 -9.24 2.98 0.06
C THR A 28 -8.13 2.11 0.65
N LYS A 29 -7.95 2.19 1.98
CA LYS A 29 -7.05 1.30 2.72
C LYS A 29 -7.33 -0.18 2.45
N GLY A 30 -8.61 -0.54 2.30
CA GLY A 30 -9.05 -1.90 1.97
C GLY A 30 -8.54 -2.35 0.61
N TYR A 31 -8.65 -1.49 -0.41
CA TYR A 31 -8.13 -1.75 -1.75
C TYR A 31 -6.61 -1.95 -1.74
N LEU A 32 -5.86 -1.05 -1.10
CA LEU A 32 -4.41 -1.21 -0.94
C LEU A 32 -4.03 -2.47 -0.16
N SER A 33 -4.79 -2.82 0.88
CA SER A 33 -4.57 -4.05 1.64
C SER A 33 -4.79 -5.30 0.80
N GLN A 34 -5.81 -5.33 -0.05
CA GLN A 34 -6.04 -6.43 -1.02
C GLN A 34 -4.89 -6.51 -2.03
N LEU A 35 -4.49 -5.37 -2.58
CA LEU A 35 -3.42 -5.27 -3.57
C LEU A 35 -2.07 -5.78 -3.03
N LEU A 36 -1.77 -5.46 -1.76
CA LEU A 36 -0.54 -5.86 -1.08
C LEU A 36 -0.57 -7.28 -0.53
N ASN A 37 -1.74 -7.80 -0.14
CA ASN A 37 -1.87 -9.15 0.43
C ASN A 37 -2.30 -10.20 -0.59
N ALA A 38 -2.53 -9.82 -1.85
CA ALA A 38 -2.89 -10.72 -2.96
C ALA A 38 -3.93 -11.78 -2.56
N LYS A 39 -5.06 -11.33 -2.01
CA LYS A 39 -6.20 -12.18 -1.67
C LYS A 39 -7.32 -12.03 -2.68
#